data_AF-A0A3A9ZSM0-F1
#
_entry.id   AF-A0A3A9ZSM0-F1
#
_cell.length_a   1.000
_cell.length_b   1.000
_cell.length_c   1.000
_cell.angle_alpha   90.00
_cell.angle_beta   90.00
_cell.angle_gamma   90.00
#
_symmetry.space_group_name_H-M   'P 1'
#
loop_
_entity.id
_entity.type
_entity.pdbx_description
1 polymer ?
#
loop_
_entity_poly.entity_id
_entity_poly.type
_entity_poly.pdbx_seq_one_letter_code
_entity_poly.pdbx_strand_id
1 'polypeptide(L)'
;MLLEDPAVEFFAQADGHHKQPVSQVFRLAEEISHNGADMVVGNRYGAGIDLYDDHRLAITKLWSQLVNITSDYELHDVCCGMRVYSRRLAERFVSHINCFGYGLEVAQLLITHRAGWKVVDKPVDSARQAMMTAAEKLEDNLAVLLDANLARLERNQRLELCRLLAEIKLRRSLVLDGGMFGLDHLIEFHFAAQDEDGEDAYSLRLRR
;
A
#
# COMPACT_ATOMS: atom_id res chain seq x y z
N MET A 1 8.49 14.14 -22.99
CA MET A 1 8.16 13.33 -21.80
C MET A 1 6.87 13.88 -21.20
N LEU A 2 5.97 13.07 -20.61
CA LEU A 2 4.63 13.54 -20.17
C LEU A 2 4.68 14.73 -19.18
N LEU A 3 5.74 14.85 -18.39
CA LEU A 3 5.97 15.99 -17.49
C LEU A 3 6.39 17.27 -18.22
N GLU A 4 6.88 17.19 -19.46
CA GLU A 4 7.30 18.35 -20.27
C GLU A 4 6.13 19.03 -20.99
N ASP A 5 5.00 18.35 -21.14
CA ASP A 5 3.80 18.95 -21.73
C ASP A 5 3.07 19.80 -20.68
N PRO A 6 3.05 21.14 -20.78
CA PRO A 6 2.42 21.99 -19.79
C PRO A 6 0.89 21.87 -19.74
N ALA A 7 0.26 21.26 -20.76
CA ALA A 7 -1.19 21.08 -20.80
C ALA A 7 -1.68 19.93 -19.91
N VAL A 8 -0.80 19.03 -19.45
CA VAL A 8 -1.19 17.93 -18.57
C VAL A 8 -1.34 18.44 -17.13
N GLU A 9 -2.53 18.37 -16.55
CA GLU A 9 -2.79 18.86 -15.19
C GLU A 9 -2.71 17.75 -14.13
N PHE A 10 -3.04 16.51 -14.52
CA PHE A 10 -3.11 15.34 -13.64
C PHE A 10 -2.48 14.12 -14.31
N PHE A 11 -1.99 13.20 -13.48
CA PHE A 11 -1.38 11.96 -13.90
C PHE A 11 -2.15 10.80 -13.27
N ALA A 12 -2.30 9.70 -14.02
CA ALA A 12 -2.96 8.50 -13.55
C ALA A 12 -2.00 7.31 -13.61
N GLN A 13 -2.02 6.50 -12.56
CA GLN A 13 -1.37 5.19 -12.47
C GLN A 13 -2.47 4.12 -12.49
N ALA A 14 -2.25 3.04 -13.24
CA ALA A 14 -3.14 1.89 -13.29
C ALA A 14 -2.34 0.60 -13.56
N ASP A 15 -2.83 -0.52 -13.03
CA ASP A 15 -2.21 -1.83 -13.24
C ASP A 15 -2.45 -2.34 -14.67
N GLY A 16 -1.40 -2.86 -15.31
CA GLY A 16 -1.47 -3.40 -16.67
C GLY A 16 -2.24 -4.73 -16.81
N HIS A 17 -2.68 -5.34 -15.70
CA HIS A 17 -3.41 -6.61 -15.70
C HIS A 17 -4.93 -6.46 -15.87
N HIS A 18 -5.43 -5.25 -16.14
CA HIS A 18 -6.84 -4.96 -16.50
C HIS A 18 -7.91 -5.42 -15.50
N LYS A 19 -7.57 -5.59 -14.21
CA LYS A 19 -8.57 -6.02 -13.20
C LYS A 19 -9.40 -4.86 -12.69
N GLN A 20 -8.84 -3.65 -12.72
CA GLN A 20 -9.53 -2.41 -12.43
C GLN A 20 -9.77 -1.72 -13.78
N PRO A 21 -11.03 -1.46 -14.17
CA PRO A 21 -11.32 -0.69 -15.37
C PRO A 21 -10.62 0.67 -15.37
N VAL A 22 -9.75 0.91 -16.35
CA VAL A 22 -8.96 2.15 -16.46
C VAL A 22 -9.86 3.39 -16.56
N SER A 23 -11.08 3.26 -17.10
CA SER A 23 -12.07 4.35 -17.14
C SER A 23 -12.41 4.94 -15.76
N GLN A 24 -12.20 4.20 -14.67
CA GLN A 24 -12.46 4.72 -13.32
C GLN A 24 -11.50 5.85 -12.91
N VAL A 25 -10.35 6.00 -13.57
CA VAL A 25 -9.40 7.10 -13.28
C VAL A 25 -10.03 8.47 -13.50
N PHE A 26 -11.00 8.61 -14.42
CA PHE A 26 -11.68 9.88 -14.66
C PHE A 26 -12.48 10.33 -13.44
N ARG A 27 -13.21 9.41 -12.80
CA ARG A 27 -13.94 9.68 -11.55
C ARG A 27 -12.98 10.04 -10.41
N LEU A 28 -11.81 9.40 -10.35
CA LEU A 28 -10.79 9.76 -9.36
C LEU A 28 -10.22 11.15 -9.62
N ALA A 29 -10.02 11.53 -10.89
CA ALA A 29 -9.50 12.85 -11.26
C ALA A 29 -10.45 13.99 -10.86
N GLU A 30 -11.77 13.76 -10.83
CA GLU A 30 -12.76 14.75 -10.37
C GLU A 30 -12.51 15.19 -8.91
N GLU A 31 -11.95 14.33 -8.07
CA GLU A 31 -11.62 14.69 -6.68
C GLU A 31 -10.46 15.67 -6.59
N ILE A 32 -9.54 15.64 -7.56
CA ILE A 32 -8.46 16.62 -7.65
C ILE A 32 -9.01 17.94 -8.19
N SER A 33 -9.76 17.89 -9.29
CA SER A 33 -10.27 19.11 -9.95
C SER A 33 -11.32 19.85 -9.12
N HIS A 34 -12.18 19.14 -8.39
CA HIS A 34 -13.32 19.75 -7.69
C HIS A 34 -13.15 19.83 -6.17
N ASN A 35 -12.44 18.88 -5.55
CA ASN A 35 -12.36 18.76 -4.08
C ASN A 35 -10.97 19.06 -3.50
N GLY A 36 -10.04 19.50 -4.35
CA GLY A 36 -8.70 19.96 -3.97
C GLY A 36 -7.83 18.87 -3.34
N ALA A 37 -8.08 17.59 -3.65
CA ALA A 37 -7.14 16.53 -3.28
C ALA A 37 -5.86 16.65 -4.11
N ASP A 38 -4.71 16.30 -3.55
CA ASP A 38 -3.44 16.22 -4.31
C ASP A 38 -3.22 14.85 -4.92
N MET A 39 -3.76 13.84 -4.26
CA MET A 39 -3.69 12.45 -4.63
C MET A 39 -4.99 11.75 -4.25
N VAL A 40 -5.40 10.84 -5.12
CA VAL A 40 -6.59 10.02 -4.96
C VAL A 40 -6.18 8.56 -5.15
N VAL A 41 -6.41 7.75 -4.13
CA VAL A 41 -6.13 6.31 -4.15
C VAL A 41 -7.42 5.55 -4.40
N GLY A 42 -7.41 4.60 -5.34
CA GLY A 42 -8.53 3.70 -5.52
C GLY A 42 -8.67 2.78 -4.29
N ASN A 43 -9.89 2.60 -3.80
CA ASN A 43 -10.20 1.72 -2.68
C ASN A 43 -11.00 0.52 -3.19
N ARG A 44 -10.34 -0.64 -3.28
CA ARG A 44 -10.97 -1.88 -3.79
C ARG A 44 -11.98 -2.47 -2.81
N TYR A 45 -11.94 -2.06 -1.54
CA TYR A 45 -12.76 -2.61 -0.47
C TYR A 45 -13.91 -1.67 -0.04
N GLY A 46 -13.89 -0.42 -0.51
CA GLY A 46 -14.88 0.61 -0.17
C GLY A 46 -16.24 0.43 -0.84
N ALA A 47 -16.37 -0.48 -1.83
CA ALA A 47 -17.60 -0.71 -2.58
C ALA A 47 -18.52 -1.78 -1.96
N GLY A 48 -18.23 -2.30 -0.77
CA GLY A 48 -19.05 -3.34 -0.13
C GLY A 48 -18.93 -4.72 -0.78
N ILE A 49 -17.79 -5.02 -1.41
CA ILE A 49 -17.51 -6.35 -1.96
C ILE A 49 -17.27 -7.32 -0.81
N ASP A 50 -18.05 -8.40 -0.76
CA ASP A 50 -17.86 -9.50 0.20
C ASP A 50 -16.43 -10.05 0.10
N LEU A 51 -15.73 -9.92 1.22
CA LEU A 51 -14.31 -10.22 1.39
C LEU A 51 -14.15 -11.73 1.61
N TYR A 52 -14.21 -12.52 0.55
CA TYR A 52 -13.99 -13.97 0.65
C TYR A 52 -12.50 -14.37 0.84
N ASP A 53 -11.58 -13.39 0.90
CA ASP A 53 -10.14 -13.60 1.13
C ASP A 53 -9.67 -12.81 2.38
N ASP A 54 -10.13 -13.25 3.56
CA ASP A 54 -9.91 -12.56 4.86
C ASP A 54 -8.45 -12.15 5.12
N HIS A 55 -7.49 -13.00 4.75
CA HIS A 55 -6.06 -12.75 4.99
C HIS A 55 -5.50 -11.59 4.14
N ARG A 56 -5.96 -11.39 2.89
CA ARG A 56 -5.53 -10.28 2.04
C ARG A 56 -6.01 -8.95 2.60
N LEU A 57 -7.26 -8.95 3.06
CA LEU A 57 -7.84 -7.79 3.71
C LEU A 57 -7.06 -7.45 4.97
N ALA A 58 -6.72 -8.44 5.80
CA ALA A 58 -5.95 -8.20 7.02
C ALA A 58 -4.57 -7.59 6.73
N ILE A 59 -3.84 -8.09 5.73
CA ILE A 59 -2.55 -7.49 5.31
C ILE A 59 -2.75 -6.06 4.78
N THR A 60 -3.77 -5.84 3.95
CA THR A 60 -4.02 -4.50 3.41
C THR A 60 -4.45 -3.52 4.51
N LYS A 61 -5.26 -3.98 5.47
CA LYS A 61 -5.61 -3.24 6.68
C LYS A 61 -4.37 -2.95 7.52
N LEU A 62 -3.46 -3.91 7.69
CA LEU A 62 -2.18 -3.69 8.38
C LEU A 62 -1.38 -2.58 7.72
N TRP A 63 -1.19 -2.62 6.40
CA TRP A 63 -0.48 -1.55 5.68
C TRP A 63 -1.19 -0.21 5.82
N SER A 64 -2.51 -0.20 5.70
CA SER A 64 -3.28 1.03 5.82
C SER A 64 -3.19 1.63 7.22
N GLN A 65 -3.26 0.81 8.28
CA GLN A 65 -3.03 1.25 9.65
C GLN A 65 -1.62 1.80 9.84
N LEU A 66 -0.58 1.11 9.36
CA LEU A 66 0.80 1.58 9.45
C LEU A 66 1.02 2.92 8.76
N VAL A 67 0.47 3.10 7.56
CA VAL A 67 0.51 4.37 6.85
C VAL A 67 -0.27 5.43 7.62
N ASN A 68 -1.50 5.16 8.04
CA ASN A 68 -2.33 6.13 8.76
C ASN A 68 -1.65 6.60 10.07
N ILE A 69 -1.08 5.68 10.87
CA ILE A 69 -0.32 6.03 12.08
C ILE A 69 0.89 6.91 11.75
N THR A 70 1.58 6.64 10.64
CA THR A 70 2.80 7.37 10.26
C THR A 70 2.53 8.67 9.47
N SER A 71 1.31 8.89 8.98
CA SER A 71 0.96 10.00 8.06
C SER A 71 -0.29 10.81 8.41
N ASP A 72 -0.98 10.51 9.52
CA ASP A 72 -2.27 11.12 9.89
C ASP A 72 -3.37 11.06 8.81
N TYR A 73 -3.18 10.21 7.79
CA TYR A 73 -4.21 9.95 6.79
C TYR A 73 -5.25 8.96 7.32
N GLU A 74 -6.40 8.92 6.65
CA GLU A 74 -7.49 7.97 6.90
C GLU A 74 -7.79 7.18 5.62
N LEU A 75 -6.84 6.37 5.18
CA LEU A 75 -6.94 5.57 3.96
C LEU A 75 -7.28 4.11 4.27
N HIS A 76 -8.04 3.47 3.39
CA HIS A 76 -8.49 2.08 3.57
C HIS A 76 -7.74 1.07 2.69
N ASP A 77 -7.16 1.50 1.57
CA ASP A 77 -6.46 0.64 0.61
C ASP A 77 -5.17 1.28 0.09
N VAL A 78 -4.18 1.39 0.97
CA VAL A 78 -2.89 2.01 0.63
C VAL A 78 -2.05 1.24 -0.38
N CYS A 79 -2.45 0.01 -0.73
CA CYS A 79 -1.74 -0.84 -1.69
C CYS A 79 -2.43 -0.91 -3.06
N CYS A 80 -3.41 -0.06 -3.33
CA CYS A 80 -4.03 -0.01 -4.65
C CYS A 80 -3.12 0.73 -5.65
N GLY A 81 -2.85 0.09 -6.79
CA GLY A 81 -2.07 0.68 -7.88
C GLY A 81 -2.85 1.67 -8.74
N MET A 82 -4.19 1.74 -8.61
CA MET A 82 -5.00 2.73 -9.31
C MET A 82 -5.00 4.04 -8.54
N ARG A 83 -4.30 5.05 -9.06
CA ARG A 83 -4.08 6.34 -8.39
C ARG A 83 -4.15 7.48 -9.37
N VAL A 84 -4.61 8.64 -8.90
CA VAL A 84 -4.51 9.89 -9.65
C VAL A 84 -3.81 10.93 -8.78
N TYR A 85 -2.93 11.72 -9.35
CA TYR A 85 -2.21 12.77 -8.62
C TYR A 85 -2.00 14.02 -9.48
N SER A 86 -1.92 15.16 -8.81
CA SER A 86 -1.66 16.44 -9.44
C SER A 86 -0.27 16.51 -10.08
N ARG A 87 -0.11 17.38 -11.08
CA ARG A 87 1.21 17.66 -11.67
C ARG A 87 2.27 17.96 -10.63
N ARG A 88 1.98 18.86 -9.68
CA ARG A 88 2.94 19.25 -8.63
C ARG A 88 3.41 18.04 -7.83
N LEU A 89 2.54 17.05 -7.64
CA LEU A 89 2.89 15.81 -6.96
C LEU A 89 3.65 14.83 -7.84
N ALA A 90 3.30 14.72 -9.12
CA ALA A 90 4.09 13.95 -10.08
C ALA A 90 5.55 14.45 -10.15
N GLU A 91 5.77 15.77 -10.20
CA GLU A 91 7.10 16.39 -10.20
C GLU A 91 7.87 16.12 -8.91
N ARG A 92 7.16 16.14 -7.76
CA ARG A 92 7.75 15.78 -6.47
C ARG A 92 8.22 14.33 -6.45
N PHE A 93 7.42 13.40 -6.97
CA PHE A 93 7.75 11.98 -7.04
C PHE A 93 9.03 11.70 -7.82
N VAL A 94 9.21 12.32 -8.98
CA VAL A 94 10.44 12.18 -9.79
C VAL A 94 11.70 12.53 -9.00
N SER A 95 11.61 13.49 -8.07
CA SER A 95 12.75 13.96 -7.30
C SER A 95 13.00 13.19 -5.98
N HIS A 96 12.03 12.41 -5.50
CA HIS A 96 12.06 11.86 -4.13
C HIS A 96 11.84 10.35 -4.03
N ILE A 97 11.28 9.71 -5.05
CA ILE A 97 11.11 8.25 -5.03
C ILE A 97 12.48 7.60 -5.17
N ASN A 98 12.87 6.84 -4.16
CA ASN A 98 14.13 6.11 -4.07
C ASN A 98 13.92 4.62 -3.75
N CYS A 99 12.71 4.09 -3.98
CA CYS A 99 12.36 2.69 -3.76
C CYS A 99 12.06 1.99 -5.10
N PHE A 100 12.16 0.66 -5.07
CA PHE A 100 11.84 -0.22 -6.19
C PHE A 100 10.83 -1.28 -5.73
N GLY A 101 10.30 -2.04 -6.69
CA GLY A 101 9.36 -3.12 -6.41
C GLY A 101 8.01 -2.61 -5.90
N TYR A 102 7.44 -3.34 -4.95
CA TYR A 102 6.07 -3.15 -4.46
C TYR A 102 5.95 -2.11 -3.34
N GLY A 103 7.05 -1.46 -2.96
CA GLY A 103 7.07 -0.39 -1.96
C GLY A 103 6.65 0.98 -2.52
N LEU A 104 6.53 1.09 -3.85
CA LEU A 104 6.24 2.35 -4.55
C LEU A 104 4.94 3.00 -4.06
N GLU A 105 3.87 2.21 -3.93
CA GLU A 105 2.55 2.65 -3.48
C GLU A 105 2.61 3.27 -2.08
N VAL A 106 3.34 2.66 -1.15
CA VAL A 106 3.47 3.20 0.21
C VAL A 106 4.41 4.42 0.23
N ALA A 107 5.49 4.38 -0.55
CA ALA A 107 6.45 5.48 -0.62
C ALA A 107 5.81 6.77 -1.14
N GLN A 108 4.97 6.68 -2.19
CA GLN A 108 4.21 7.81 -2.71
C GLN A 108 3.38 8.50 -1.62
N LEU A 109 2.72 7.74 -0.74
CA LEU A 109 1.90 8.29 0.35
C LEU A 109 2.76 9.00 1.39
N LEU A 110 3.89 8.40 1.77
CA LEU A 110 4.81 9.01 2.74
C LEU A 110 5.50 10.26 2.19
N ILE A 111 5.82 10.29 0.90
CA ILE A 111 6.35 11.49 0.23
C ILE A 111 5.30 12.60 0.20
N THR A 112 4.05 12.25 -0.11
CA THR A 112 2.92 13.20 -0.13
C THR A 112 2.67 13.78 1.26
N HIS A 113 2.73 12.94 2.30
CA HIS A 113 2.58 13.37 3.69
C HIS A 113 3.69 14.33 4.12
N ARG A 114 4.96 14.00 3.83
CA ARG A 114 6.09 14.88 4.11
C ARG A 114 6.00 16.22 3.39
N ALA A 115 5.29 16.28 2.26
CA ALA A 115 5.01 17.53 1.54
C ALA A 115 3.82 18.32 2.11
N GLY A 116 3.09 17.77 3.08
CA GLY A 116 1.93 18.41 3.70
C GLY A 116 0.69 18.44 2.79
N TRP A 117 0.55 17.44 1.91
CA TRP A 117 -0.47 17.42 0.87
C TRP A 117 -1.61 16.46 1.16
N LYS A 118 -2.77 16.73 0.53
CA LYS A 118 -4.04 16.06 0.83
C LYS A 118 -4.19 14.77 0.01
N VAL A 119 -4.36 13.65 0.70
CA VAL A 119 -4.68 12.36 0.08
C VAL A 119 -6.08 11.94 0.49
N VAL A 120 -6.85 11.42 -0.46
CA VAL A 120 -8.15 10.77 -0.19
C VAL A 120 -8.19 9.41 -0.89
N ASP A 121 -9.01 8.49 -0.40
CA ASP A 121 -9.34 7.27 -1.14
C ASP A 121 -10.80 7.27 -1.60
N LYS A 122 -11.07 6.58 -2.71
CA LYS A 122 -12.42 6.48 -3.29
C LYS A 122 -12.70 5.06 -3.78
N PRO A 123 -13.92 4.53 -3.59
CA PRO A 123 -14.26 3.19 -4.04
C PRO A 123 -14.00 2.97 -5.54
N VAL A 124 -13.38 1.84 -5.89
CA VAL A 124 -13.16 1.40 -7.27
C VAL A 124 -13.52 -0.08 -7.45
N ASP A 125 -14.06 -0.41 -8.61
CA ASP A 125 -14.33 -1.79 -9.00
C ASP A 125 -13.03 -2.54 -9.30
N SER A 126 -12.96 -3.79 -8.85
CA SER A 126 -11.82 -4.68 -9.10
C SER A 126 -12.27 -6.12 -9.29
N ALA A 127 -11.85 -6.76 -10.38
CA ALA A 127 -11.99 -8.19 -10.57
C ALA A 127 -11.14 -8.99 -9.57
N ARG A 128 -11.55 -10.25 -9.30
CA ARG A 128 -10.80 -11.18 -8.43
C ARG A 128 -9.38 -11.41 -8.95
N GLN A 129 -8.45 -11.56 -8.03
CA GLN A 129 -7.07 -11.93 -8.30
C GLN A 129 -6.75 -13.21 -7.52
N ALA A 130 -6.33 -14.26 -8.22
CA ALA A 130 -5.73 -15.44 -7.59
C ALA A 130 -4.40 -15.09 -6.90
N MET A 131 -4.11 -15.83 -5.81
CA MET A 131 -3.14 -15.49 -4.76
C MET A 131 -1.67 -15.55 -5.17
N MET A 132 -0.89 -14.59 -4.65
CA MET A 132 0.25 -14.87 -3.76
C MET A 132 0.56 -13.61 -2.94
N THR A 133 0.65 -13.74 -1.61
CA THR A 133 1.39 -12.75 -0.81
C THR A 133 2.86 -13.05 -1.04
N ALA A 134 3.39 -12.52 -2.13
CA ALA A 134 4.82 -12.60 -2.40
C ALA A 134 5.56 -11.99 -1.21
N ALA A 135 6.56 -12.70 -0.67
CA ALA A 135 7.39 -12.18 0.41
C ALA A 135 7.94 -10.80 0.06
N GLU A 136 8.32 -10.60 -1.20
CA GLU A 136 8.78 -9.32 -1.77
C GLU A 136 7.84 -8.16 -1.47
N LYS A 137 6.51 -8.36 -1.59
CA LYS A 137 5.53 -7.31 -1.28
C LYS A 137 5.57 -6.90 0.19
N LEU A 138 5.79 -7.86 1.08
CA LEU A 138 5.91 -7.56 2.50
C LEU A 138 7.25 -6.85 2.77
N GLU A 139 8.34 -7.39 2.21
CA GLU A 139 9.68 -6.86 2.39
C GLU A 139 9.83 -5.42 1.89
N ASP A 140 9.36 -5.12 0.67
CA ASP A 140 9.48 -3.79 0.07
C ASP A 140 8.67 -2.75 0.86
N ASN A 141 7.45 -3.10 1.28
CA ASN A 141 6.63 -2.22 2.09
C ASN A 141 7.21 -2.01 3.49
N LEU A 142 7.78 -3.05 4.12
CA LEU A 142 8.50 -2.91 5.39
C LEU A 142 9.74 -2.04 5.24
N ALA A 143 10.53 -2.24 4.19
CA ALA A 143 11.73 -1.45 3.95
C ALA A 143 11.38 0.04 3.80
N VAL A 144 10.36 0.36 3.01
CA VAL A 144 9.87 1.74 2.84
C VAL A 144 9.35 2.32 4.15
N LEU A 145 8.58 1.56 4.94
CA LEU A 145 8.08 2.03 6.22
C LEU A 145 9.19 2.22 7.25
N LEU A 146 10.18 1.33 7.29
CA LEU A 146 11.30 1.43 8.21
C LEU A 146 12.25 2.58 7.87
N ASP A 147 12.40 2.91 6.58
CA ASP A 147 13.10 4.12 6.11
C ASP A 147 12.24 5.39 6.31
N ALA A 148 10.92 5.22 6.40
CA ALA A 148 10.03 6.30 6.82
C ALA A 148 10.34 6.74 8.24
N ASN A 149 9.99 7.98 8.58
CA ASN A 149 10.19 8.48 9.93
C ASN A 149 9.23 7.77 10.90
N LEU A 150 9.67 6.61 11.44
CA LEU A 150 8.95 5.81 12.43
C LEU A 150 8.79 6.51 13.79
N ALA A 151 9.09 7.81 13.91
CA ALA A 151 8.96 8.55 15.17
C ALA A 151 7.54 8.51 15.74
N ARG A 152 6.52 8.27 14.91
CA ARG A 152 5.12 8.11 15.34
C ARG A 152 4.77 6.71 15.84
N LEU A 153 5.62 5.71 15.62
CA LEU A 153 5.44 4.39 16.20
C LEU A 153 6.09 4.30 17.58
N GLU A 154 5.43 3.60 18.49
CA GLU A 154 6.00 3.20 19.76
C GLU A 154 7.23 2.28 19.55
N ARG A 155 8.09 2.18 20.58
CA ARG A 155 9.33 1.40 20.46
C ARG A 155 9.07 -0.08 20.22
N ASN A 156 8.08 -0.67 20.90
CA ASN A 156 7.62 -2.05 20.70
C ASN A 156 7.11 -2.28 19.26
N GLN A 157 6.29 -1.38 18.71
CA GLN A 157 5.81 -1.45 17.33
C GLN A 157 6.97 -1.47 16.33
N ARG A 158 7.96 -0.58 16.52
CA ARG A 158 9.18 -0.56 15.68
C ARG A 158 9.97 -1.86 15.77
N LEU A 159 10.17 -2.37 16.98
CA LEU A 159 10.88 -3.64 17.19
C LEU A 159 10.15 -4.81 16.54
N GLU A 160 8.81 -4.83 16.60
CA GLU A 160 8.03 -5.89 15.97
C GLU A 160 8.09 -5.81 14.44
N LEU A 161 8.08 -4.61 13.84
CA LEU A 161 8.29 -4.47 12.40
C LEU A 161 9.70 -4.90 11.97
N CYS A 162 10.73 -4.56 12.74
CA CYS A 162 12.09 -5.04 12.49
C CYS A 162 12.20 -6.57 12.61
N ARG A 163 11.54 -7.16 13.62
CA ARG A 163 11.45 -8.61 13.80
C ARG A 163 10.75 -9.27 12.62
N LEU A 164 9.61 -8.73 12.21
CA LEU A 164 8.85 -9.20 11.05
C LEU A 164 9.72 -9.23 9.80
N LEU A 165 10.42 -8.13 9.48
CA LEU A 165 11.32 -8.08 8.32
C LEU A 165 12.46 -9.12 8.44
N ALA A 166 13.08 -9.24 9.62
CA ALA A 166 14.17 -10.18 9.85
C ALA A 166 13.71 -11.65 9.68
N GLU A 167 12.56 -12.01 10.24
CA GLU A 167 12.01 -13.37 10.12
C GLU A 167 11.62 -13.69 8.67
N ILE A 168 11.04 -12.73 7.93
CA ILE A 168 10.75 -12.89 6.50
C ILE A 168 12.03 -13.15 5.70
N LYS A 169 13.07 -12.33 5.91
CA LYS A 169 14.39 -12.48 5.27
C LYS A 169 15.10 -13.80 5.62
N LEU A 170 14.81 -14.33 6.81
CA LEU A 170 15.32 -15.62 7.28
C LEU A 170 14.46 -16.82 6.83
N ARG A 171 13.39 -16.59 6.06
CA ARG A 171 12.45 -17.61 5.57
C ARG A 171 11.81 -18.41 6.71
N ARG A 172 11.38 -17.70 7.75
CA ARG A 172 10.81 -18.30 8.96
C ARG A 172 9.34 -17.97 9.11
N SER A 173 8.59 -18.96 9.58
CA SER A 173 7.22 -18.73 10.02
C SER A 173 7.21 -17.87 11.28
N LEU A 174 6.28 -16.93 11.36
CA LEU A 174 6.16 -15.99 12.47
C LEU A 174 4.70 -15.65 12.74
N VAL A 175 4.45 -15.06 13.91
CA VAL A 175 3.13 -14.52 14.26
C VAL A 175 3.30 -13.06 14.60
N LEU A 176 2.49 -12.23 13.95
CA LEU A 176 2.37 -10.80 14.20
C LEU A 176 1.11 -10.56 15.04
N ASP A 177 1.27 -9.89 16.18
CA ASP A 177 0.12 -9.40 16.94
C ASP A 177 -0.44 -8.13 16.28
N GLY A 178 -1.53 -8.29 15.53
CA GLY A 178 -2.20 -7.17 14.87
C GLY A 178 -2.75 -6.14 15.85
N GLY A 179 -2.97 -6.51 17.12
CA GLY A 179 -3.40 -5.59 18.18
C GLY A 179 -2.40 -4.46 18.42
N MET A 180 -1.12 -4.70 18.17
CA MET A 180 -0.08 -3.67 18.22
C MET A 180 -0.31 -2.53 17.21
N PHE A 181 -1.11 -2.76 16.17
CA PHE A 181 -1.41 -1.80 15.10
C PHE A 181 -2.91 -1.54 14.95
N GLY A 182 -3.72 -1.83 15.99
CA GLY A 182 -5.16 -1.57 15.99
C GLY A 182 -6.01 -2.57 15.22
N LEU A 183 -5.49 -3.77 14.95
CA LEU A 183 -6.25 -4.88 14.36
C LEU A 183 -6.71 -5.86 15.45
N ASP A 184 -7.74 -6.66 15.16
CA ASP A 184 -8.39 -7.60 16.08
C ASP A 184 -7.95 -9.06 15.87
N HIS A 185 -6.85 -9.29 15.14
CA HIS A 185 -6.38 -10.62 14.76
C HIS A 185 -4.86 -10.77 14.93
N LEU A 186 -4.43 -11.97 15.31
CA LEU A 186 -3.07 -12.44 15.07
C LEU A 186 -2.92 -12.83 13.60
N ILE A 187 -1.84 -12.39 12.97
CA ILE A 187 -1.51 -12.70 11.59
C ILE A 187 -0.35 -13.70 11.60
N GLU A 188 -0.64 -14.95 11.27
CA GLU A 188 0.36 -16.00 11.17
C GLU A 188 0.89 -16.08 9.75
N PHE A 189 2.20 -15.84 9.59
CA PHE A 189 2.91 -16.05 8.34
C PHE A 189 3.59 -17.41 8.41
N HIS A 190 3.24 -18.30 7.49
CA HIS A 190 3.81 -19.64 7.40
C HIS A 190 4.64 -19.73 6.13
N PHE A 191 5.96 -19.80 6.27
CA PHE A 191 6.86 -20.02 5.13
C PHE A 191 6.60 -21.42 4.56
N ALA A 192 6.25 -21.49 3.28
CA ALA A 192 5.92 -22.75 2.62
C ALA A 192 7.16 -23.32 1.91
N ALA A 193 7.69 -22.58 0.95
CA ALA A 193 8.84 -22.96 0.14
C ALA A 193 9.34 -21.75 -0.64
N GLN A 194 10.52 -21.90 -1.24
CA GLN A 194 10.98 -21.05 -2.33
C GLN A 194 10.69 -21.79 -3.65
N ASP A 195 10.12 -21.10 -4.63
CA ASP A 195 9.87 -21.71 -5.95
C ASP A 195 11.14 -21.79 -6.82
N GLU A 196 11.00 -22.32 -8.04
CA GLU A 196 12.12 -22.54 -8.96
C GLU A 196 12.78 -21.23 -9.44
N ASP A 197 12.04 -20.12 -9.41
CA ASP A 197 12.50 -18.79 -9.78
C ASP A 197 13.14 -18.05 -8.59
N GLY A 198 13.10 -18.64 -7.40
CA GLY A 198 13.66 -18.06 -6.19
C GLY A 198 12.67 -17.17 -5.41
N GLU A 199 11.37 -17.19 -5.75
CA GLU A 199 10.36 -16.43 -5.01
C GLU A 199 9.93 -17.18 -3.74
N ASP A 200 9.96 -16.46 -2.61
CA ASP A 200 9.55 -17.00 -1.32
C ASP A 200 8.01 -16.97 -1.18
N ALA A 201 7.42 -18.15 -0.98
CA ALA A 201 5.99 -18.32 -0.81
C ALA A 201 5.61 -18.41 0.68
N TYR A 202 4.74 -17.49 1.12
CA TYR A 202 4.12 -17.54 2.44
C TYR A 202 2.62 -17.80 2.33
N SER A 203 2.13 -18.70 3.18
CA SER A 203 0.70 -18.82 3.45
C SER A 203 0.33 -18.02 4.70
N LEU A 204 -0.84 -17.39 4.69
CA LEU A 204 -1.30 -16.58 5.82
C LEU A 204 -2.53 -17.18 6.46
N ARG A 205 -2.56 -17.13 7.80
CA ARG A 205 -3.73 -17.47 8.59
C ARG A 205 -4.03 -16.36 9.58
N LEU A 206 -5.32 -16.12 9.80
CA LEU A 206 -5.79 -15.19 10.80
C LEU A 206 -6.35 -15.96 11.98
N ARG A 207 -5.99 -15.53 13.18
CA ARG A 207 -6.51 -16.08 14.43
C ARG A 207 -7.05 -14.95 15.30
N ARG A 208 -8.30 -15.11 15.76
CA ARG A 208 -8.93 -14.24 16.77
C ARG A 208 -8.51 -14.67 18.17
#